data_AF-A0A7C6U0T1-F1
#
_entry.id   AF-A0A7C6U0T1-F1
#
_cell.length_a   1.000
_cell.length_b   1.000
_cell.length_c   1.000
_cell.angle_alpha   90.00
_cell.angle_beta   90.00
_cell.angle_gamma   90.00
#
_symmetry.space_group_name_H-M   'P 1'
#
loop_
_entity.id
_entity.type
_entity.pdbx_description
1 polymer ?
#
loop_
_entity_poly.entity_id
_entity_poly.type
_entity_poly.pdbx_seq_one_letter_code
_entity_poly.pdbx_strand_id
1 'polypeptide(L)'
;MKKKIIPVIVILCLILAAIYVRKDRIRRYWHGVAPGVTLNGKAMDYMLKSEVERYVRKKAAEVRALPQNAYFVRETGEIMPEKPGFFLNISWTVNSVMEAAKNESVALKTIKVDPKITKGFLEKLDKEIGSYSTIIGGGGNRAVNIRLATNALNYYLLAPGEVFSFNKANGPRTYKRGYLPAPIIVGNSVVPG
;
A
#
# COMPACT_ATOMS: atom_id res chain seq x y z
N MET A 1 -39.07 -45.43 -38.16
CA MET A 1 -38.08 -44.31 -38.18
C MET A 1 -37.64 -43.79 -36.81
N LYS A 2 -38.43 -43.88 -35.72
CA LYS A 2 -38.08 -43.27 -34.41
C LYS A 2 -36.87 -43.89 -33.65
N LYS A 3 -36.51 -45.16 -33.90
CA LYS A 3 -35.45 -45.86 -33.14
C LYS A 3 -34.01 -45.40 -33.43
N LYS A 4 -33.74 -44.71 -34.56
CA LYS A 4 -32.39 -44.22 -34.90
C LYS A 4 -32.07 -42.81 -34.38
N ILE A 5 -33.07 -42.08 -33.88
CA ILE A 5 -32.94 -40.67 -33.44
C ILE A 5 -32.40 -40.57 -32.01
N ILE A 6 -32.80 -41.48 -31.13
CA ILE A 6 -32.40 -41.52 -29.71
C ILE A 6 -30.86 -41.60 -29.53
N PRO A 7 -30.11 -42.52 -30.18
CA PRO A 7 -28.67 -42.59 -29.99
C PRO A 7 -27.93 -41.35 -30.50
N VAL A 8 -28.44 -40.68 -31.54
CA VAL A 8 -27.86 -39.43 -32.08
C VAL A 8 -27.98 -38.29 -31.07
N ILE A 9 -29.14 -38.17 -30.41
CA ILE A 9 -29.36 -37.17 -29.36
C ILE A 9 -28.45 -37.42 -28.16
N VAL A 10 -28.27 -38.68 -27.76
CA VAL A 10 -27.37 -39.04 -26.65
C VAL A 10 -25.91 -38.67 -26.95
N ILE A 11 -25.42 -38.97 -28.16
CA ILE A 11 -24.06 -38.61 -28.57
C ILE A 11 -23.89 -37.08 -28.59
N LEU A 12 -24.88 -36.33 -29.11
CA LEU A 12 -24.83 -34.87 -29.13
C LEU A 12 -24.80 -34.29 -27.70
N CYS A 13 -25.59 -34.83 -26.77
CA CYS A 13 -25.57 -34.44 -25.36
C CYS A 13 -24.21 -34.73 -24.70
N LEU A 14 -23.59 -35.88 -24.98
CA LEU A 14 -22.25 -36.22 -24.47
C LEU A 14 -21.18 -35.25 -25.01
N ILE A 15 -21.28 -34.85 -26.28
CA ILE A 15 -20.37 -33.86 -26.88
C ILE A 15 -20.56 -32.49 -26.23
N LEU A 16 -21.81 -32.03 -26.07
CA LEU A 16 -22.12 -30.75 -25.43
C LEU A 16 -21.69 -30.72 -23.96
N ALA A 17 -21.91 -31.82 -23.22
CA ALA A 17 -21.43 -31.98 -21.85
C ALA A 17 -19.89 -31.97 -21.80
N ALA A 18 -19.21 -32.63 -22.73
CA ALA A 18 -17.75 -32.61 -22.82
C ALA A 18 -17.18 -31.23 -23.14
N ILE A 19 -17.86 -30.45 -24.01
CA ILE A 19 -17.51 -29.05 -24.29
C ILE A 19 -17.75 -28.19 -23.05
N TYR A 20 -18.87 -28.37 -22.37
CA TYR A 20 -19.20 -27.64 -21.14
C TYR A 20 -18.16 -27.88 -20.05
N VAL A 21 -17.75 -29.14 -19.83
CA VAL A 21 -16.70 -29.51 -18.87
C VAL A 21 -15.32 -28.95 -19.28
N ARG A 22 -15.04 -28.82 -20.59
CA ARG A 22 -13.78 -28.25 -21.10
C ARG A 22 -13.81 -26.73 -21.30
N LYS A 23 -14.96 -26.08 -21.15
CA LYS A 23 -15.18 -24.66 -21.46
C LYS A 23 -14.16 -23.76 -20.76
N ASP A 24 -13.88 -24.01 -19.49
CA ASP A 24 -12.92 -23.20 -18.73
C ASP A 24 -11.48 -23.41 -19.21
N ARG A 25 -11.12 -24.66 -19.55
CA ARG A 25 -9.80 -24.99 -20.12
C ARG A 25 -9.57 -24.30 -21.46
N ILE A 26 -10.58 -24.32 -22.33
CA ILE A 26 -10.54 -23.61 -23.62
C ILE A 26 -10.44 -22.11 -23.37
N ARG A 27 -11.27 -21.54 -22.49
CA ARG A 27 -11.24 -20.11 -22.17
C ARG A 27 -9.84 -19.65 -21.71
N ARG A 28 -9.21 -20.41 -20.82
CA ARG A 28 -7.86 -20.13 -20.31
C ARG A 28 -6.77 -20.25 -21.38
N TYR A 29 -6.95 -21.14 -22.35
CA TYR A 29 -6.02 -21.26 -23.47
C TYR A 29 -6.04 -20.04 -24.40
N TRP A 30 -7.23 -19.49 -24.67
CA TRP A 30 -7.40 -18.36 -25.59
C TRP A 30 -7.25 -16.97 -24.95
N HIS A 31 -7.60 -16.83 -23.67
CA HIS A 31 -7.62 -15.54 -22.96
C HIS A 31 -6.72 -15.49 -21.73
N GLY A 32 -6.06 -16.60 -21.40
CA GLY A 32 -5.10 -16.63 -20.30
C GLY A 32 -3.70 -16.25 -20.77
N VAL A 33 -2.81 -16.12 -19.79
CA VAL A 33 -1.38 -15.88 -20.00
C VAL A 33 -0.76 -17.01 -20.81
N ALA A 34 0.22 -16.67 -21.67
CA ALA A 34 0.93 -17.63 -22.51
C ALA A 34 1.60 -18.76 -21.69
N PRO A 35 1.74 -19.96 -22.27
CA PRO A 35 2.33 -21.09 -21.56
C PRO A 35 3.76 -20.81 -21.10
N GLY A 36 4.10 -21.25 -19.88
CA GLY A 36 5.44 -21.11 -19.30
C GLY A 36 5.84 -19.71 -18.85
N VAL A 37 4.97 -18.70 -18.97
CA VAL A 37 5.26 -17.36 -18.44
C VAL A 37 5.38 -17.41 -16.92
N THR A 38 6.37 -16.70 -16.39
CA THR A 38 6.59 -16.56 -14.95
C THR A 38 6.63 -15.09 -14.55
N LEU A 39 6.20 -14.79 -13.33
CA LEU A 39 6.35 -13.48 -12.70
C LEU A 39 7.22 -13.63 -11.45
N ASN A 40 8.44 -13.07 -11.48
CA ASN A 40 9.44 -13.25 -10.42
C ASN A 40 9.60 -14.74 -10.00
N GLY A 41 9.65 -15.66 -10.98
CA GLY A 41 9.79 -17.10 -10.74
C GLY A 41 8.50 -17.84 -10.36
N LYS A 42 7.37 -17.16 -10.16
CA LYS A 42 6.07 -17.82 -9.98
C LYS A 42 5.40 -18.06 -11.33
N ALA A 43 5.02 -19.29 -11.62
CA ALA A 43 4.26 -19.64 -12.82
C ALA A 43 2.91 -18.89 -12.89
N MET A 44 2.63 -18.31 -14.05
CA MET A 44 1.42 -17.53 -14.36
C MET A 44 0.65 -18.11 -15.56
N ASP A 45 1.12 -19.21 -16.15
CA ASP A 45 0.57 -19.81 -17.35
C ASP A 45 -0.92 -20.15 -17.23
N TYR A 46 -1.69 -19.84 -18.27
CA TYR A 46 -3.14 -20.05 -18.36
C TYR A 46 -3.97 -19.33 -17.29
N MET A 47 -3.35 -18.48 -16.45
CA MET A 47 -4.09 -17.61 -15.53
C MET A 47 -4.83 -16.55 -16.34
N LEU A 48 -6.07 -16.30 -15.96
CA LEU A 48 -6.85 -15.21 -16.54
C LEU A 48 -6.40 -13.88 -15.94
N LYS A 49 -6.65 -12.79 -16.66
CA LYS A 49 -6.30 -11.43 -16.22
C LYS A 49 -6.71 -11.12 -14.77
N SER A 50 -7.91 -11.50 -14.37
CA SER A 50 -8.41 -11.27 -13.00
C SER A 50 -7.68 -12.10 -11.93
N GLU A 51 -7.16 -13.28 -12.28
CA GLU A 51 -6.39 -14.12 -11.38
C GLU A 51 -4.97 -13.57 -11.21
N VAL A 52 -4.35 -13.14 -12.31
CA VAL A 52 -3.06 -12.43 -12.30
C VAL A 52 -3.21 -11.14 -11.48
N GLU A 53 -4.24 -10.34 -11.74
CA GLU A 53 -4.50 -9.11 -11.00
C GLU A 53 -4.68 -9.36 -9.50
N ARG A 54 -5.44 -10.38 -9.12
CA ARG A 54 -5.60 -10.77 -7.71
C ARG A 54 -4.25 -11.14 -7.07
N TYR A 55 -3.42 -11.89 -7.77
CA TYR A 55 -2.09 -12.26 -7.29
C TYR A 55 -1.18 -11.02 -7.13
N VAL A 56 -1.12 -10.17 -8.16
CA VAL A 56 -0.31 -8.95 -8.17
C VAL A 56 -0.77 -7.99 -7.07
N ARG A 57 -2.08 -7.83 -6.84
CA ARG A 57 -2.64 -7.03 -5.74
C ARG A 57 -2.21 -7.53 -4.37
N LYS A 58 -2.21 -8.85 -4.16
CA LYS A 58 -1.71 -9.46 -2.92
C LYS A 58 -0.21 -9.15 -2.75
N LYS A 59 0.58 -9.32 -3.82
CA LYS A 59 2.03 -9.04 -3.80
C LYS A 59 2.35 -7.56 -3.61
N ALA A 60 1.49 -6.66 -4.10
CA ALA A 60 1.66 -5.21 -3.92
C ALA A 60 1.73 -4.79 -2.45
N ALA A 61 0.95 -5.45 -1.58
CA ALA A 61 0.97 -5.18 -0.14
C ALA A 61 2.30 -5.59 0.52
N GLU A 62 2.92 -6.66 0.03
CA GLU A 62 4.22 -7.16 0.53
C GLU A 62 5.39 -6.27 0.07
N VAL A 63 5.32 -5.74 -1.15
CA VAL A 63 6.39 -4.91 -1.75
C VAL A 63 6.29 -3.45 -1.33
N ARG A 64 5.13 -3.02 -0.78
CA ARG A 64 4.88 -1.62 -0.43
C ARG A 64 5.86 -1.14 0.65
N ALA A 65 6.70 -0.19 0.27
CA ALA A 65 7.54 0.59 1.18
C ALA A 65 7.16 2.07 1.08
N LEU A 66 6.77 2.69 2.19
CA LEU A 66 6.53 4.13 2.22
C LEU A 66 7.85 4.89 2.19
N PRO A 67 7.94 6.01 1.45
CA PRO A 67 9.11 6.87 1.50
C PRO A 67 9.28 7.43 2.92
N GLN A 68 10.52 7.57 3.35
CA GLN A 68 10.87 8.16 4.65
C GLN A 68 11.71 9.40 4.41
N ASN A 69 11.26 10.52 4.97
CA ASN A 69 11.97 11.79 4.91
C ASN A 69 13.29 11.72 5.70
N ALA A 70 14.28 12.51 5.27
CA ALA A 70 15.43 12.82 6.10
C ALA A 70 14.99 13.61 7.34
N TYR A 71 15.76 13.50 8.44
CA TYR A 71 15.49 14.25 9.68
C TYR A 71 16.77 14.52 10.48
N PHE A 72 16.73 15.51 11.37
CA PHE A 72 17.79 15.80 12.33
C PHE A 72 17.66 14.92 13.57
N VAL A 73 18.77 14.31 14.01
CA VAL A 73 18.88 13.70 15.33
C VAL A 73 19.16 14.82 16.33
N ARG A 74 18.23 15.05 17.27
CA ARG A 74 18.31 16.22 18.16
C ARG A 74 19.52 16.18 19.09
N GLU A 75 19.92 14.98 19.50
CA GLU A 75 20.99 14.75 20.47
C GLU A 75 22.38 15.00 19.87
N THR A 76 22.58 14.66 18.60
CA THR A 76 23.89 14.74 17.93
C THR A 76 23.95 15.86 16.88
N GLY A 77 22.81 16.39 16.44
CA GLY A 77 22.71 17.31 15.31
C GLY A 77 22.90 16.62 13.95
N GLU A 78 23.10 15.31 13.92
CA GLU A 78 23.35 14.58 12.68
C GLU A 78 22.10 14.48 11.81
N ILE A 79 22.29 14.58 10.49
CA ILE A 79 21.20 14.38 9.53
C ILE A 79 21.13 12.91 9.15
N MET A 80 20.04 12.26 9.53
CA MET A 80 19.69 10.93 9.04
C MET A 80 19.13 11.04 7.62
N PRO A 81 19.73 10.35 6.64
CA PRO A 81 19.31 10.46 5.25
C PRO A 81 17.93 9.83 5.02
N GLU A 82 17.29 10.34 3.98
CA GLU A 82 16.00 9.87 3.50
C GLU A 82 16.08 8.44 2.93
N LYS A 83 14.94 7.75 2.91
CA LYS A 83 14.81 6.44 2.25
C LYS A 83 13.71 6.49 1.19
N PRO A 84 14.00 6.07 -0.05
CA PRO A 84 12.97 6.05 -1.09
C PRO A 84 11.89 5.02 -0.77
N GLY A 85 10.66 5.34 -1.18
CA GLY A 85 9.53 4.42 -1.15
C GLY A 85 9.42 3.63 -2.45
N PHE A 86 8.71 2.51 -2.39
CA PHE A 86 8.43 1.66 -3.54
C PHE A 86 6.97 1.19 -3.53
N PHE A 87 6.31 1.34 -4.67
CA PHE A 87 4.97 0.85 -4.90
C PHE A 87 4.94 -0.06 -6.12
N LEU A 88 4.19 -1.16 -6.05
CA LEU A 88 3.99 -2.01 -7.21
C LEU A 88 2.96 -1.38 -8.15
N ASN A 89 3.32 -1.17 -9.43
CA ASN A 89 2.37 -0.79 -10.45
C ASN A 89 1.58 -2.02 -10.90
N ILE A 90 0.38 -2.18 -10.35
CA ILE A 90 -0.48 -3.34 -10.60
C ILE A 90 -0.83 -3.44 -12.08
N SER A 91 -1.37 -2.38 -12.67
CA SER A 91 -1.83 -2.38 -14.06
C SER A 91 -0.70 -2.70 -15.04
N TRP A 92 0.46 -2.05 -14.86
CA TRP A 92 1.61 -2.28 -15.72
C TRP A 92 2.16 -3.70 -15.58
N THR A 93 2.27 -4.21 -14.36
CA THR A 93 2.70 -5.59 -14.12
C THR A 93 1.74 -6.60 -14.73
N VAL A 94 0.42 -6.41 -14.53
CA VAL A 94 -0.60 -7.31 -15.08
C VAL A 94 -0.56 -7.31 -16.60
N ASN A 95 -0.54 -6.14 -17.24
CA ASN A 95 -0.47 -6.08 -18.70
C ASN A 95 0.82 -6.73 -19.23
N SER A 96 1.97 -6.46 -18.60
CA SER A 96 3.24 -7.10 -18.97
C SER A 96 3.17 -8.62 -18.91
N VAL A 97 2.49 -9.19 -17.91
CA VAL A 97 2.31 -10.65 -17.79
C VAL A 97 1.32 -11.20 -18.82
N MET A 98 0.24 -10.47 -19.08
CA MET A 98 -0.77 -10.89 -20.07
C MET A 98 -0.24 -10.85 -21.51
N GLU A 99 0.67 -9.92 -21.81
CA GLU A 99 1.27 -9.71 -23.13
C GLU A 99 2.58 -10.47 -23.33
N ALA A 100 3.09 -11.13 -22.28
CA ALA A 100 4.35 -11.86 -22.32
C ALA A 100 4.33 -13.04 -23.30
N ALA A 101 5.45 -13.26 -23.97
CA ALA A 101 5.64 -14.38 -24.87
C ALA A 101 5.77 -15.71 -24.11
N LYS A 102 5.60 -16.83 -24.83
CA LYS A 102 5.73 -18.17 -24.26
C LYS A 102 7.09 -18.34 -23.56
N ASN A 103 7.08 -18.89 -22.34
CA ASN A 103 8.26 -19.09 -21.49
C ASN A 103 8.99 -17.81 -21.05
N GLU A 104 8.38 -16.63 -21.20
CA GLU A 104 9.00 -15.38 -20.78
C GLU A 104 8.97 -15.20 -19.25
N SER A 105 10.05 -14.63 -18.71
CA SER A 105 10.14 -14.26 -17.29
C SER A 105 9.92 -12.76 -17.15
N VAL A 106 8.79 -12.39 -16.55
CA VAL A 106 8.41 -11.00 -16.31
C VAL A 106 8.82 -10.60 -14.89
N ALA A 107 9.41 -9.40 -14.77
CA ALA A 107 9.72 -8.81 -13.48
C ALA A 107 8.57 -7.91 -12.97
N LEU A 108 8.40 -7.86 -11.65
CA LEU A 108 7.50 -6.90 -11.00
C LEU A 108 7.87 -5.46 -11.38
N LYS A 109 6.88 -4.67 -11.82
CA LYS A 109 7.09 -3.27 -12.20
C LYS A 109 6.84 -2.37 -11.00
N THR A 110 7.90 -1.89 -10.38
CA THR A 110 7.83 -0.98 -9.22
C THR A 110 7.98 0.48 -9.65
N ILE A 111 7.33 1.37 -8.91
CA ILE A 111 7.46 2.81 -9.01
C ILE A 111 8.23 3.26 -7.76
N LYS A 112 9.38 3.89 -7.98
CA LYS A 112 10.12 4.58 -6.93
C LYS A 112 9.40 5.89 -6.61
N VAL A 113 9.18 6.16 -5.34
CA VAL A 113 8.62 7.42 -4.86
C VAL A 113 9.67 8.08 -3.98
N ASP A 114 10.14 9.24 -4.40
CA ASP A 114 11.10 10.00 -3.63
C ASP A 114 10.41 10.68 -2.43
N PRO A 115 11.10 10.74 -1.28
CA PRO A 115 10.60 11.43 -0.11
C PRO A 115 10.58 12.94 -0.35
N LYS A 116 9.73 13.64 0.41
CA LYS A 116 9.56 15.08 0.25
C LYS A 116 10.77 15.86 0.78
N ILE A 117 11.42 15.33 1.81
CA ILE A 117 12.56 15.96 2.47
C ILE A 117 13.77 15.07 2.28
N THR A 118 14.81 15.63 1.69
CA THR A 118 16.09 14.96 1.44
C THR A 118 17.16 15.49 2.38
N LYS A 119 18.24 14.74 2.55
CA LYS A 119 19.42 15.17 3.30
C LYS A 119 19.96 16.48 2.76
N GLY A 120 20.09 16.60 1.44
CA GLY A 120 20.57 17.82 0.80
C GLY A 120 19.65 19.03 0.96
N PHE A 121 18.36 18.83 1.29
CA PHE A 121 17.49 19.91 1.72
C PHE A 121 17.82 20.36 3.15
N LEU A 122 17.98 19.41 4.07
CA LEU A 122 18.30 19.70 5.47
C LEU A 122 19.71 20.27 5.65
N GLU A 123 20.68 19.87 4.84
CA GLU A 123 22.04 20.43 4.83
C GLU A 123 22.07 21.93 4.51
N LYS A 124 21.02 22.47 3.87
CA LYS A 124 20.86 23.92 3.64
C LYS A 124 20.32 24.66 4.86
N LEU A 125 19.82 23.95 5.87
CA LEU A 125 19.36 24.51 7.12
C LEU A 125 20.57 24.56 8.07
N ASP A 126 21.41 25.56 7.87
CA ASP A 126 22.71 25.70 8.54
C ASP A 126 22.64 26.43 9.89
N LYS A 127 21.54 27.15 10.14
CA LYS A 127 21.38 27.98 11.34
C LYS A 127 20.00 27.85 11.96
N GLU A 128 19.98 27.51 13.24
CA GLU A 128 18.80 27.68 14.08
C GLU A 128 18.61 29.17 14.39
N ILE A 129 17.44 29.71 14.04
CA ILE A 129 17.08 31.12 14.30
C ILE A 129 16.17 31.28 15.53
N GLY A 130 15.72 30.18 16.13
CA GLY A 130 14.94 30.17 17.35
C GLY A 130 14.38 28.80 17.70
N SER A 131 14.26 28.53 19.00
CA SER A 131 13.59 27.36 19.55
C SER A 131 12.72 27.76 20.73
N TYR A 132 11.71 26.94 20.99
CA TYR A 132 10.84 27.06 22.14
C TYR A 132 10.58 25.69 22.74
N SER A 133 10.47 25.64 24.06
CA SER A 133 10.06 24.44 24.78
C SER A 133 9.16 24.84 25.93
N THR A 134 8.21 23.96 26.25
CA THR A 134 7.33 24.12 27.40
C THR A 134 7.23 22.81 28.15
N ILE A 135 7.09 22.91 29.46
CA ILE A 135 6.83 21.76 30.32
C ILE A 135 5.32 21.59 30.40
N ILE A 136 4.86 20.35 30.30
CA ILE A 136 3.46 19.99 30.50
C ILE A 136 3.27 19.49 31.94
N GLY A 137 2.25 20.00 32.62
CA GLY A 137 1.81 19.49 33.92
C GLY A 137 0.71 18.43 33.82
N GLY A 138 0.51 17.67 34.89
CA GLY A 138 -0.48 16.60 34.96
C GLY A 138 0.10 15.20 34.72
N GLY A 139 -0.74 14.17 34.85
CA GLY A 139 -0.33 12.76 34.79
C GLY A 139 -1.39 11.84 34.20
N GLY A 140 -1.16 10.53 34.32
CA GLY A 140 -2.06 9.50 33.83
C GLY A 140 -2.30 9.55 32.31
N ASN A 141 -3.54 9.30 31.90
CA ASN A 141 -3.94 9.18 30.49
C ASN A 141 -3.63 10.44 29.67
N ARG A 142 -3.69 11.64 30.28
CA ARG A 142 -3.37 12.89 29.59
C ARG A 142 -1.90 12.93 29.14
N ALA A 143 -0.98 12.54 30.02
CA ALA A 143 0.45 12.53 29.71
C ALA A 143 0.76 11.52 28.59
N VAL A 144 0.09 10.36 28.61
CA VAL A 144 0.20 9.35 27.54
C VAL A 144 -0.29 9.91 26.21
N ASN A 145 -1.47 10.55 26.19
CA ASN A 145 -2.03 11.14 24.98
C ASN A 145 -1.16 12.27 24.40
N ILE A 146 -0.62 13.14 25.25
CA ILE A 146 0.27 14.21 24.81
C ILE A 146 1.53 13.60 24.19
N ARG A 147 2.14 12.60 24.83
CA ARG A 147 3.32 11.90 24.29
C ARG A 147 3.04 11.25 22.93
N LEU A 148 1.88 10.59 22.77
CA LEU A 148 1.48 10.01 21.49
C LEU A 148 1.30 11.08 20.41
N ALA A 149 0.65 12.20 20.75
CA ALA A 149 0.44 13.29 19.82
C ALA A 149 1.76 13.98 19.43
N THR A 150 2.66 14.24 20.38
CA THR A 150 3.97 14.84 20.07
C THR A 150 4.83 13.91 19.22
N ASN A 151 4.82 12.61 19.51
CA ASN A 151 5.55 11.63 18.69
C ASN A 151 5.04 11.58 17.25
N ALA A 152 3.73 11.73 17.03
CA ALA A 152 3.15 11.79 15.69
C ALA A 152 3.52 13.08 14.93
N LEU A 153 3.92 14.14 15.65
CA LEU A 153 4.36 15.42 15.10
C LEU A 153 5.89 15.56 15.01
N ASN A 154 6.65 14.62 15.58
CA ASN A 154 8.11 14.69 15.51
C ASN A 154 8.57 14.77 14.05
N TYR A 155 9.53 15.66 13.81
CA TYR A 155 10.10 15.93 12.49
C TYR A 155 9.10 16.46 11.44
N TYR A 156 7.96 17.01 11.89
CA TYR A 156 7.08 17.75 10.99
C TYR A 156 7.81 18.99 10.47
N LEU A 157 8.05 19.04 9.16
CA LEU A 157 8.58 20.21 8.48
C LEU A 157 7.41 21.07 7.99
N LEU A 158 7.48 22.36 8.27
CA LEU A 158 6.56 23.36 7.74
C LEU A 158 7.36 24.30 6.84
N ALA A 159 7.08 24.28 5.54
CA ALA A 159 7.75 25.15 4.58
C ALA A 159 7.19 26.59 4.66
N PRO A 160 7.94 27.60 4.17
CA PRO A 160 7.45 28.97 4.09
C PRO A 160 6.10 29.06 3.36
N GLY A 161 5.12 29.72 3.97
CA GLY A 161 3.78 29.89 3.41
C GLY A 161 2.82 28.70 3.62
N GLU A 162 3.29 27.58 4.18
CA GLU A 162 2.41 26.48 4.54
C GLU A 162 1.62 26.75 5.83
N VAL A 163 0.38 26.25 5.89
CA VAL A 163 -0.47 26.32 7.08
C VAL A 163 -0.39 25.01 7.83
N PHE A 164 0.16 25.06 9.05
CA PHE A 164 0.13 23.93 9.96
C PHE A 164 -1.27 23.70 10.51
N SER A 165 -1.72 22.43 10.50
CA SER A 165 -2.95 22.02 11.17
C SER A 165 -2.68 20.83 12.08
N PHE A 166 -2.75 21.06 13.39
CA PHE A 166 -2.54 20.03 14.41
C PHE A 166 -3.43 18.80 14.20
N ASN A 167 -4.69 19.00 13.81
CA ASN A 167 -5.64 17.90 13.56
C ASN A 167 -5.29 17.10 12.30
N LYS A 168 -4.89 17.77 11.21
CA LYS A 168 -4.48 17.07 9.99
C LYS A 168 -3.18 16.28 10.22
N ALA A 169 -2.22 16.87 10.95
CA ALA A 169 -0.94 16.25 11.21
C ALA A 169 -1.04 15.06 12.19
N ASN A 170 -1.82 15.17 13.27
CA ASN A 170 -2.01 14.06 14.23
C ASN A 170 -2.96 12.96 13.76
N GLY A 171 -3.93 13.32 12.92
CA GLY A 171 -5.05 12.45 12.60
C GLY A 171 -5.97 12.18 13.80
N PRO A 172 -6.82 11.13 13.72
CA PRO A 172 -7.84 10.87 14.74
C PRO A 172 -7.26 10.30 16.03
N ARG A 173 -7.86 10.65 17.18
CA ARG A 173 -7.44 10.26 18.54
C ARG A 173 -8.30 9.10 19.04
N THR A 174 -8.00 7.92 18.55
CA THR A 174 -8.80 6.71 18.81
C THR A 174 -8.05 5.73 19.72
N TYR A 175 -8.82 4.88 20.42
CA TYR A 175 -8.27 3.76 21.20
C TYR A 175 -7.34 2.86 20.36
N LYS A 176 -7.69 2.60 19.09
CA LYS A 176 -6.86 1.82 18.16
C LYS A 176 -5.46 2.42 17.93
N ARG A 177 -5.32 3.75 18.09
CA ARG A 177 -4.05 4.49 17.98
C ARG A 177 -3.37 4.71 19.34
N GLY A 178 -3.87 4.08 20.40
CA GLY A 178 -3.30 4.13 21.75
C GLY A 178 -3.78 5.30 22.61
N TYR A 179 -4.67 6.14 22.10
CA TYR A 179 -5.23 7.25 22.88
C TYR A 179 -6.17 6.73 23.98
N LEU A 180 -6.11 7.36 25.15
CA LEU A 180 -6.84 6.99 26.36
C LEU A 180 -7.83 8.11 26.75
N PRO A 181 -8.91 7.80 27.50
CA PRO A 181 -9.84 8.81 27.99
C PRO A 181 -9.15 9.79 28.92
N ALA A 182 -9.32 11.08 28.69
CA ALA A 182 -8.75 12.12 29.54
C ALA A 182 -9.71 13.32 29.62
N PRO A 183 -9.78 14.02 30.76
CA PRO A 183 -10.64 15.18 30.87
C PRO A 183 -10.23 16.29 29.89
N ILE A 184 -11.21 16.83 29.17
CA ILE A 184 -11.10 17.94 28.22
C ILE A 184 -11.67 19.23 28.83
N ILE A 185 -11.31 20.37 28.27
CA ILE A 185 -11.83 21.68 28.66
C ILE A 185 -12.89 22.10 27.64
N VAL A 186 -14.10 22.39 28.11
CA VAL A 186 -15.21 22.92 27.30
C VAL A 186 -15.67 24.22 27.96
N GLY A 187 -15.41 25.35 27.29
CA GLY A 187 -15.59 26.68 27.89
C GLY A 187 -14.75 26.84 29.15
N ASN A 188 -15.39 27.06 30.30
CA ASN A 188 -14.75 27.23 31.60
C ASN A 188 -14.82 25.96 32.49
N SER A 189 -15.18 24.81 31.93
CA SER A 189 -15.38 23.58 32.71
C SER A 189 -14.56 22.39 32.18
N VAL A 190 -14.23 21.46 33.08
CA VAL A 190 -13.55 20.21 32.76
C VAL A 190 -14.58 19.09 32.68
N VAL A 191 -14.66 18.42 31.54
CA VAL A 191 -15.58 17.29 31.30
C VAL A 191 -14.82 16.06 30.82
N PRO A 192 -15.35 14.84 31.01
CA PRO A 192 -14.77 13.64 30.40
C PRO A 192 -14.70 13.77 28.88
N GLY A 193 -13.62 13.28 28.27
CA GLY A 193 -13.40 13.29 26.83
C GLY A 193 -12.99 11.93 26.28
#